data_AF-M7NBT7-F1
#
_entry.id   AF-M7NBT7-F1
#
_cell.length_a   1.000
_cell.length_b   1.000
_cell.length_c   1.000
_cell.angle_alpha   90.00
_cell.angle_beta   90.00
_cell.angle_gamma   90.00
#
_symmetry.space_group_name_H-M   'P 1'
#
loop_
_entity.id
_entity.type
_entity.pdbx_description
1 polymer ?
#
loop_
_entity_poly.entity_id
_entity_poly.type
_entity_poly.pdbx_seq_one_letter_code
_entity_poly.pdbx_strand_id
1 'polypeptide(L)'
;MSAFALSIIKLSAVARLIRVHQWVKNLFLFIPLFFAGHLFDTHALISLLSGFLSFSLVASAIYIINDYNDLASDRMHPTKSRRPLAAGEIGLPYAFSLLGLMLTGGLVMAWFENPLFFADSHWAIWP
;
A
#
# COMPACT_ATOMS: atom_id res chain seq x y z
N MET A 1 -12.62 13.81 26.25
CA MET A 1 -11.56 13.93 25.21
C MET A 1 -11.99 14.96 24.19
N SER A 2 -11.11 15.88 23.78
CA SER A 2 -11.43 16.91 22.79
C SER A 2 -11.53 16.32 21.37
N ALA A 3 -12.29 16.97 20.47
CA ALA A 3 -12.45 16.54 19.07
C ALA A 3 -11.09 16.41 18.34
N PHE A 4 -10.12 17.24 18.71
CA PHE A 4 -8.75 17.20 18.20
C PHE A 4 -8.04 15.87 18.51
N ALA A 5 -8.10 15.41 19.76
CA ALA A 5 -7.49 14.13 20.16
C ALA A 5 -8.12 12.94 19.43
N LEU A 6 -9.44 12.99 19.18
CA LEU A 6 -10.15 11.96 18.43
C LEU A 6 -9.67 11.87 16.97
N SER A 7 -9.36 13.01 16.36
CA SER A 7 -8.82 13.09 14.99
C SER A 7 -7.43 12.46 14.88
N ILE A 8 -6.52 12.79 15.81
CA ILE A 8 -5.15 12.24 15.84
C ILE A 8 -5.16 10.71 16.00
N ILE A 9 -6.00 10.19 16.91
CA ILE A 9 -6.13 8.74 17.11
C ILE A 9 -6.60 8.06 15.82
N LYS A 10 -7.62 8.62 15.14
CA LYS A 10 -8.12 8.09 13.87
C LYS A 10 -7.05 8.08 12.78
N LEU A 11 -6.30 9.17 12.58
CA LEU A 11 -5.22 9.21 11.59
C LEU A 11 -4.14 8.14 11.88
N SER A 12 -3.77 7.98 13.15
CA SER A 12 -2.79 6.97 13.55
C SER A 12 -3.28 5.55 13.25
N ALA A 13 -4.56 5.26 13.47
CA ALA A 13 -5.15 3.96 13.18
C ALA A 13 -5.18 3.70 11.67
N VAL A 14 -5.48 4.71 10.86
CA VAL A 14 -5.45 4.60 9.38
C VAL A 14 -4.04 4.29 8.90
N ALA A 15 -3.03 5.03 9.37
CA ALA A 15 -1.63 4.79 9.00
C ALA A 15 -1.14 3.39 9.41
N ARG A 16 -1.61 2.87 10.56
CA ARG A 16 -1.35 1.49 10.99
C ARG A 16 -2.04 0.46 10.09
N LEU A 17 -3.30 0.72 9.72
CA LEU A 17 -4.11 -0.18 8.89
C LEU A 17 -3.53 -0.33 7.47
N ILE A 18 -3.16 0.77 6.83
CA ILE A 18 -2.48 0.74 5.51
C ILE A 18 -1.00 0.39 5.61
N ARG A 19 -0.49 0.18 6.84
CA ARG A 19 0.88 -0.23 7.12
C ARG A 19 1.94 0.65 6.45
N VAL A 20 1.86 1.97 6.61
CA VAL A 20 2.85 2.94 6.05
C VAL A 20 4.30 2.54 6.41
N HIS A 21 4.53 2.02 7.62
CA HIS A 21 5.84 1.54 8.05
C HIS A 21 6.38 0.35 7.22
N GLN A 22 5.52 -0.44 6.58
CA GLN A 22 5.93 -1.55 5.70
C GLN A 22 6.31 -1.07 4.31
N TRP A 23 5.98 0.17 3.92
CA TRP A 23 6.37 0.72 2.61
C TRP A 23 7.89 0.80 2.46
N VAL A 24 8.64 0.82 3.57
CA VAL A 24 10.11 0.71 3.56
C VAL A 24 10.60 -0.54 2.84
N LYS A 25 9.83 -1.64 2.84
CA LYS A 25 10.16 -2.86 2.09
C LYS A 25 10.11 -2.61 0.58
N ASN A 26 9.32 -1.65 0.13
CA ASN A 26 9.19 -1.35 -1.28
C ASN A 26 10.41 -0.56 -1.80
N LEU A 27 11.33 -0.12 -0.92
CA LEU A 27 12.61 0.46 -1.32
C LEU A 27 13.48 -0.51 -2.13
N PHE A 28 13.22 -1.82 -2.08
CA PHE A 28 13.88 -2.79 -2.96
C PHE A 28 13.67 -2.47 -4.45
N LEU A 29 12.61 -1.75 -4.82
CA LEU A 29 12.38 -1.27 -6.20
C LEU A 29 13.50 -0.32 -6.69
N PHE A 30 14.26 0.30 -5.79
CA PHE A 30 15.34 1.23 -6.14
C PHE A 30 16.67 0.54 -6.44
N ILE A 31 16.80 -0.74 -6.11
CA ILE A 31 18.04 -1.49 -6.32
C ILE A 31 18.41 -1.59 -7.81
N PRO A 32 17.51 -1.93 -8.74
CA PRO A 32 17.85 -2.00 -10.17
C PRO A 32 18.35 -0.65 -10.72
N LEU A 33 17.73 0.46 -10.31
CA LEU A 33 18.14 1.80 -10.76
C LEU A 33 19.54 2.16 -10.27
N PHE A 34 19.90 1.76 -9.05
CA PHE A 34 21.25 1.90 -8.50
C PHE A 34 22.29 1.19 -9.37
N PHE A 35 22.05 -0.09 -9.68
CA PHE A 35 23.00 -0.88 -10.47
C PHE A 35 23.04 -0.51 -11.95
N ALA A 36 21.97 0.08 -12.48
CA ALA A 36 21.94 0.59 -13.84
C ALA A 36 22.72 1.92 -14.01
N GLY A 37 23.18 2.54 -12.91
CA GLY A 37 23.93 3.80 -12.97
C GLY A 37 23.08 5.04 -13.24
N HIS A 38 21.75 4.92 -13.18
CA HIS A 38 20.79 5.99 -13.51
C HIS A 38 20.26 6.74 -12.26
N LEU A 39 20.98 6.71 -11.14
CA LEU A 39 20.54 7.37 -9.89
C LEU A 39 20.40 8.89 -10.01
N PHE A 40 21.11 9.51 -10.94
CA PHE A 40 21.04 10.95 -11.19
C PHE A 40 20.14 11.30 -12.37
N ASP A 41 19.46 10.31 -12.95
CA ASP A 41 18.43 10.53 -13.96
C ASP A 41 17.12 10.92 -13.26
N THR A 42 16.82 12.22 -13.28
CA THR A 42 15.60 12.77 -12.68
C THR A 42 14.33 12.12 -13.23
N HIS A 43 14.29 11.78 -14.52
CA HIS A 43 13.12 11.16 -15.14
C HIS A 43 12.94 9.73 -14.61
N ALA A 44 14.02 8.96 -14.56
CA ALA A 44 13.99 7.60 -14.01
C ALA A 44 13.63 7.59 -12.52
N LEU A 45 14.12 8.55 -11.73
CA LEU A 45 13.76 8.70 -10.32
C LEU A 45 12.27 9.03 -10.11
N ILE A 46 11.70 9.93 -10.91
CA ILE A 46 10.29 10.29 -10.80
C ILE A 46 9.40 9.09 -11.13
N SER A 47 9.68 8.39 -12.23
CA SER A 47 8.95 7.18 -12.62
C SER A 47 9.05 6.10 -11.55
N LEU A 48 10.26 5.88 -11.00
CA LEU A 48 10.46 4.92 -9.93
C LEU A 48 9.75 5.31 -8.63
N LEU A 49 9.71 6.60 -8.27
CA LEU A 49 8.99 7.08 -7.09
C LEU A 49 7.48 6.87 -7.24
N SER A 50 6.95 7.13 -8.44
CA SER A 50 5.55 6.87 -8.78
C SER A 50 5.23 5.37 -8.73
N GLY A 51 6.10 4.52 -9.30
CA GLY A 51 6.01 3.06 -9.19
C GLY A 51 6.06 2.55 -7.74
N PHE A 52 6.93 3.14 -6.91
CA PHE A 52 6.99 2.86 -5.47
C PHE A 52 5.68 3.21 -4.76
N LEU A 53 5.09 4.37 -5.05
CA LEU A 53 3.82 4.78 -4.47
C LEU A 53 2.69 3.87 -4.94
N SER A 54 2.60 3.59 -6.24
CA SER A 54 1.62 2.66 -6.82
C SER A 54 1.67 1.29 -6.14
N PHE A 55 2.87 0.69 -6.06
CA PHE A 55 3.07 -0.61 -5.43
C PHE A 55 2.73 -0.58 -3.93
N SER A 56 3.07 0.51 -3.22
CA SER A 56 2.74 0.70 -1.81
C SER A 56 1.24 0.79 -1.56
N LEU A 57 0.49 1.45 -2.44
CA LEU A 57 -0.97 1.54 -2.35
C LEU A 57 -1.61 0.17 -2.60
N VAL A 58 -1.21 -0.55 -3.64
CA VAL A 58 -1.74 -1.90 -3.92
C VAL A 58 -1.40 -2.86 -2.78
N ALA A 59 -0.17 -2.84 -2.26
CA ALA A 59 0.21 -3.64 -1.09
C ALA A 59 -0.63 -3.30 0.14
N SER A 60 -0.93 -2.02 0.37
CA SER A 60 -1.82 -1.56 1.44
C SER A 60 -3.25 -2.11 1.31
N ALA A 61 -3.78 -2.20 0.09
CA ALA A 61 -5.08 -2.83 -0.16
C ALA A 61 -5.06 -4.33 0.20
N ILE A 62 -4.02 -5.06 -0.19
CA ILE A 62 -3.82 -6.47 0.16
C ILE A 62 -3.72 -6.64 1.69
N TYR A 63 -3.03 -5.73 2.36
CA TYR A 63 -2.91 -5.72 3.81
C TYR A 63 -4.25 -5.54 4.52
N ILE A 64 -5.17 -4.74 3.98
CA ILE A 64 -6.53 -4.61 4.52
C ILE A 64 -7.32 -5.91 4.33
N ILE A 65 -7.20 -6.56 3.17
CA ILE A 65 -7.83 -7.87 2.90
C ILE A 65 -7.33 -8.92 3.89
N ASN A 66 -6.01 -8.96 4.12
CA ASN A 66 -5.41 -9.91 5.06
C ASN A 66 -5.92 -9.67 6.49
N ASP A 67 -6.02 -8.42 6.93
CA ASP A 67 -6.51 -8.10 8.28
C ASP A 67 -7.99 -8.40 8.45
N TYR A 68 -8.77 -8.33 7.36
CA TYR A 68 -10.16 -8.76 7.34
C TYR A 68 -10.27 -10.29 7.44
N ASN A 69 -9.51 -11.03 6.63
CA ASN A 69 -9.52 -12.49 6.62
C ASN A 69 -9.04 -13.08 7.97
N ASP A 70 -8.03 -12.45 8.57
CA ASP A 70 -7.47 -12.85 9.84
C ASP A 70 -8.23 -12.25 11.05
N LEU A 71 -9.34 -11.55 10.85
CA LEU A 71 -9.97 -10.73 11.90
C LEU A 71 -10.30 -11.53 13.18
N ALA A 72 -10.86 -12.73 13.03
CA ALA A 72 -11.24 -13.56 14.17
C ALA A 72 -10.00 -14.13 14.91
N SER A 73 -8.98 -14.54 14.17
CA SER A 73 -7.75 -15.09 14.76
C SER A 73 -6.90 -13.98 15.41
N ASP A 74 -6.81 -12.81 14.77
CA ASP A 74 -6.09 -11.65 15.27
C ASP A 74 -6.67 -11.16 16.60
N ARG A 75 -8.01 -11.18 16.78
CA ARG A 75 -8.66 -10.82 18.05
C ARG A 75 -8.20 -11.69 19.23
N MET A 76 -7.87 -12.96 18.99
CA MET A 76 -7.41 -13.89 20.02
C MET A 76 -5.88 -13.87 20.21
N HIS A 77 -5.14 -13.18 19.34
CA HIS A 77 -3.67 -13.18 19.36
C HIS A 77 -3.12 -12.14 20.37
N PRO A 78 -2.08 -12.47 21.15
CA PRO A 78 -1.53 -11.56 22.17
C PRO A 78 -1.11 -10.18 21.65
N THR A 79 -0.54 -10.14 20.43
CA THR A 79 -0.06 -8.90 19.79
C THR A 79 -0.93 -8.40 18.62
N LYS A 80 -1.46 -9.30 17.77
CA LYS A 80 -2.24 -8.92 16.58
C LYS A 80 -3.65 -8.41 16.92
N SER A 81 -4.14 -8.64 18.13
CA SER A 81 -5.38 -8.06 18.64
C SER A 81 -5.36 -6.53 18.69
N ARG A 82 -4.16 -5.92 18.67
CA ARG A 82 -3.95 -4.47 18.59
C ARG A 82 -4.00 -3.90 17.16
N ARG A 83 -4.20 -4.74 16.14
CA ARG A 83 -4.40 -4.26 14.76
C ARG A 83 -5.69 -3.45 14.70
N PRO A 84 -5.76 -2.36 13.92
CA PRO A 84 -6.91 -1.44 13.93
C PRO A 84 -8.27 -2.11 13.66
N LEU A 85 -8.31 -3.13 12.79
CA LEU A 85 -9.52 -3.90 12.51
C LEU A 85 -9.89 -4.86 13.66
N ALA A 86 -8.91 -5.61 14.18
CA ALA A 86 -9.12 -6.54 15.29
C ALA A 86 -9.54 -5.83 16.59
N ALA A 87 -8.91 -4.68 16.87
CA ALA A 87 -9.19 -3.81 18.01
C ALA A 87 -10.49 -3.00 17.88
N GLY A 88 -11.12 -2.98 16.70
CA GLY A 88 -12.32 -2.19 16.45
C GLY A 88 -12.08 -0.67 16.35
N GLU A 89 -10.84 -0.23 16.19
CA GLU A 89 -10.48 1.18 16.01
C GLU A 89 -10.98 1.73 14.67
N ILE A 90 -11.06 0.86 13.66
CA ILE A 90 -11.61 1.16 12.33
C ILE A 90 -12.75 0.19 12.03
N GLY A 91 -13.91 0.74 11.68
CA GLY A 91 -15.07 -0.05 11.26
C GLY A 91 -14.87 -0.66 9.87
N LEU A 92 -15.49 -1.83 9.64
CA LEU A 92 -15.41 -2.56 8.37
C LEU A 92 -15.79 -1.71 7.15
N PRO A 93 -16.89 -0.93 7.14
CA PRO A 93 -17.24 -0.13 5.97
C PRO A 93 -16.13 0.85 5.57
N TYR A 94 -15.52 1.50 6.56
CA TYR A 94 -14.42 2.44 6.33
C TYR A 94 -13.17 1.73 5.82
N ALA A 95 -12.85 0.54 6.36
CA ALA A 95 -11.73 -0.25 5.87
C ALA A 95 -11.92 -0.69 4.41
N PHE A 96 -13.14 -1.09 4.00
CA PHE A 96 -13.44 -1.42 2.61
C PHE A 96 -13.39 -0.19 1.68
N SER A 97 -13.85 0.98 2.14
CA SER A 97 -13.66 2.23 1.39
C SER A 97 -12.17 2.55 1.19
N LEU A 98 -11.36 2.36 2.23
CA LEU A 98 -9.92 2.56 2.17
C LEU A 98 -9.24 1.55 1.24
N LEU A 99 -9.64 0.29 1.28
CA LEU A 99 -9.21 -0.74 0.34
C LEU A 99 -9.49 -0.31 -1.10
N GLY A 100 -10.72 0.11 -1.39
CA GLY A 100 -11.10 0.59 -2.73
C GLY A 100 -10.27 1.80 -3.17
N LEU A 101 -10.05 2.77 -2.26
CA LEU A 101 -9.23 3.95 -2.53
C LEU A 101 -7.76 3.60 -2.81
N MET A 102 -7.15 2.73 -2.00
CA MET A 102 -5.76 2.32 -2.18
C MET A 102 -5.60 1.51 -3.47
N LEU A 103 -6.52 0.59 -3.75
CA LEU A 103 -6.46 -0.24 -4.96
C LEU A 103 -6.65 0.60 -6.23
N THR A 104 -7.66 1.46 -6.26
CA THR A 104 -7.90 2.34 -7.42
C THR A 104 -6.76 3.34 -7.59
N GLY A 105 -6.30 3.98 -6.52
CA GLY A 105 -5.16 4.91 -6.58
C GLY A 105 -3.89 4.25 -7.10
N GLY A 106 -3.57 3.05 -6.61
CA GLY A 106 -2.42 2.28 -7.08
C GLY A 106 -2.51 1.90 -8.56
N LEU A 107 -3.66 1.40 -9.01
CA LEU A 107 -3.89 1.02 -10.41
C LEU A 107 -3.90 2.23 -11.36
N VAL A 108 -4.48 3.35 -10.94
CA VAL A 108 -4.47 4.59 -11.72
C VAL A 108 -3.04 5.10 -11.88
N MET A 109 -2.23 5.10 -10.82
CA MET A 109 -0.82 5.46 -10.93
C MET A 109 -0.07 4.52 -11.88
N ALA A 110 -0.26 3.20 -11.75
CA ALA A 110 0.37 2.22 -12.64
C ALA A 110 -0.02 2.43 -14.11
N TRP A 111 -1.27 2.80 -14.38
CA TRP A 111 -1.75 3.10 -15.72
C TRP A 111 -1.01 4.29 -16.35
N PHE A 112 -0.75 5.35 -15.58
CA PHE A 112 -0.04 6.52 -16.09
C PHE A 112 1.47 6.28 -16.30
N GLU A 113 2.07 5.34 -15.56
CA GLU A 113 3.49 4.98 -15.76
C GLU A 113 3.71 4.23 -17.07
N ASN A 114 2.92 3.19 -17.35
CA ASN A 114 3.05 2.44 -18.58
C ASN A 114 1.71 1.75 -18.95
N PRO A 115 0.87 2.38 -19.79
CA PRO A 115 -0.38 1.78 -20.24
C PRO A 115 -0.19 0.44 -20.97
N LEU A 116 0.97 0.23 -21.61
CA LEU A 116 1.29 -1.02 -22.30
C LEU A 116 1.46 -2.18 -21.32
N PHE A 117 1.77 -1.95 -20.03
CA PHE A 117 1.80 -3.02 -19.03
C PHE A 117 0.45 -3.76 -18.92
N PHE A 118 -0.68 -3.08 -19.16
CA PHE A 118 -2.02 -3.68 -19.11
C PHE A 118 -2.56 -4.08 -20.48
N ALA A 119 -1.94 -3.60 -21.57
CA ALA A 119 -2.39 -3.82 -22.94
C ALA A 119 -1.54 -4.85 -23.71
N ASP A 120 -0.26 -4.99 -23.39
CA ASP A 120 0.65 -5.90 -24.07
C ASP A 120 0.56 -7.32 -23.51
N SER A 121 0.28 -8.27 -24.42
CA SER A 121 0.40 -9.71 -24.21
C SER A 121 1.85 -10.22 -24.41
N HIS A 122 2.84 -9.32 -24.45
CA HIS A 122 4.25 -9.66 -24.72
C HIS A 122 4.96 -10.44 -23.59
N TRP A 123 4.25 -10.90 -22.56
CA TRP A 123 4.71 -12.04 -21.74
C TRP A 123 5.00 -13.29 -22.61
N ALA A 124 4.48 -13.35 -23.84
CA ALA A 124 4.73 -14.41 -24.81
C ALA A 124 6.04 -14.29 -25.62
N ILE A 125 6.88 -13.25 -25.42
CA ILE A 125 8.13 -13.09 -26.17
C ILE A 125 9.27 -12.69 -25.21
N TRP A 126 9.62 -13.61 -24.33
CA TRP A 126 10.95 -13.67 -23.74
C TRP A 126 11.80 -14.57 -24.66
N PRO A 127 12.95 -14.13 -25.20
CA PRO A 127 13.88 -15.04 -25.89
C PRO A 127 14.49 -16.06 -24.94
#